data_AF-A0A378UWQ1-F1
#
_entry.id   AF-A0A378UWQ1-F1
#
_cell.length_a   1.000
_cell.length_b   1.000
_cell.length_c   1.000
_cell.angle_alpha   90.00
_cell.angle_beta   90.00
_cell.angle_gamma   90.00
#
_symmetry.space_group_name_H-M   'P 1'
#
loop_
_entity.id
_entity.type
_entity.pdbx_description
1 polymer ?
#
loop_
_entity_poly.entity_id
_entity_poly.type
_entity_poly.pdbx_seq_one_letter_code
_entity_poly.pdbx_strand_id
1 'polypeptide(L)'
;MAAGSPGTDAALAMAMGHVILKEFFVEKQTAYFTDYVKKYTDLPFLITLTERDGRLLPGKFLTAADLGGEHADTEASSSKTVLLDQAGRPVVPNGSLGHRFTASGEGHWNLDLHGVHPMLTLLGNHDDTATVALPRFDSDQPGVLERGVPTRIVAGHRVTTVFDLMLAQYGVPRDGLPGQWPSGYDDASEPYTPAWQEEITGVPAAAAERIAREFADNAERSKGRSMILMGAGTNHWFHSDQIYRSFLSLVMLTGCQGVNGGGWAHYVGQEKCRPVTGWATLAFGLDWQRPPRQMQGTVFWYLATDQWRYDPFTSEVMASPLAEGKFAGPHRRRQHRPGQPARLDAQLPDLQPQPAGSGRRGRADGQGRRGIRRGRAEVGSSAVRL
;
A
#
# COMPACT_ATOMS: atom_id res chain seq x y z
N MET A 1 -19.82 -28.99 3.55
CA MET A 1 -18.97 -27.81 3.80
C MET A 1 -17.92 -27.79 2.70
N ALA A 2 -18.07 -26.94 1.70
CA ALA A 2 -16.99 -26.71 0.74
C ALA A 2 -15.92 -25.90 1.47
N ALA A 3 -14.75 -26.50 1.69
CA ALA A 3 -13.58 -25.80 2.19
C ALA A 3 -12.83 -25.25 0.96
N GLY A 4 -12.44 -23.98 1.00
CA GLY A 4 -11.67 -23.38 -0.09
C GLY A 4 -10.32 -24.07 -0.28
N SER A 5 -9.87 -24.15 -1.54
CA SER A 5 -8.53 -24.62 -1.87
C SER A 5 -7.46 -23.82 -1.10
N PRO A 6 -6.49 -24.47 -0.43
CA PRO A 6 -5.48 -23.76 0.34
C PRO A 6 -4.67 -22.77 -0.51
N GLY A 7 -4.50 -21.54 -0.02
CA GLY A 7 -3.68 -20.51 -0.66
C GLY A 7 -4.39 -19.69 -1.73
N THR A 8 -5.67 -19.96 -1.97
CA THR A 8 -6.50 -19.19 -2.92
C THR A 8 -7.46 -18.22 -2.23
N ASP A 9 -7.29 -17.98 -0.92
CA ASP A 9 -8.15 -17.13 -0.09
C ASP A 9 -8.32 -15.70 -0.65
N ALA A 10 -7.29 -15.17 -1.33
CA ALA A 10 -7.36 -13.87 -1.98
C ALA A 10 -8.45 -13.82 -3.06
N ALA A 11 -8.66 -14.91 -3.81
CA ALA A 11 -9.69 -14.94 -4.86
C ALA A 11 -11.10 -14.79 -4.26
N LEU A 12 -11.38 -15.53 -3.17
CA LEU A 12 -12.64 -15.41 -2.43
C LEU A 12 -12.85 -13.99 -1.91
N ALA A 13 -11.84 -13.43 -1.24
CA ALA A 13 -11.95 -12.08 -0.67
C ALA A 13 -12.05 -10.99 -1.75
N MET A 14 -11.39 -11.16 -2.90
CA MET A 14 -11.55 -10.25 -4.03
C MET A 14 -12.98 -10.30 -4.60
N ALA A 15 -13.59 -11.48 -4.72
CA ALA A 15 -14.99 -11.58 -5.13
C ALA A 15 -15.98 -10.99 -4.12
N MET A 16 -15.73 -11.19 -2.82
CA MET A 16 -16.50 -10.50 -1.80
C MET A 16 -16.36 -8.97 -1.93
N GLY A 17 -15.16 -8.48 -2.22
CA GLY A 17 -14.92 -7.06 -2.44
C GLY A 17 -15.64 -6.52 -3.68
N HIS A 18 -15.74 -7.31 -4.75
CA HIS A 18 -16.51 -6.97 -5.95
C HIS A 18 -17.99 -6.75 -5.60
N VAL A 19 -18.61 -7.67 -4.86
CA VAL A 19 -20.01 -7.56 -4.39
C VAL A 19 -20.20 -6.31 -3.52
N ILE A 20 -19.29 -6.08 -2.57
CA ILE A 20 -19.36 -4.91 -1.67
C ILE A 20 -19.25 -3.60 -2.45
N LEU A 21 -18.29 -3.49 -3.36
CA LEU A 21 -18.10 -2.30 -4.19
C LEU A 21 -19.31 -2.04 -5.09
N LYS A 22 -19.83 -3.08 -5.76
CA LYS A 22 -21.01 -2.94 -6.61
C LYS A 22 -22.24 -2.50 -5.82
N GLU A 23 -22.63 -3.28 -4.81
CA GLU A 23 -23.91 -3.07 -4.13
C GLU A 23 -23.87 -1.87 -3.17
N PHE A 24 -22.76 -1.66 -2.45
CA PHE A 24 -22.71 -0.65 -1.39
C PHE A 24 -22.03 0.66 -1.79
N PHE A 25 -21.25 0.70 -2.87
CA PHE A 25 -20.59 1.93 -3.35
C PHE A 25 -21.10 2.44 -4.70
N VAL A 26 -21.63 1.57 -5.57
CA VAL A 26 -22.16 1.99 -6.88
C VAL A 26 -23.69 2.08 -6.84
N GLU A 27 -24.38 1.00 -6.45
CA GLU A 27 -25.84 0.93 -6.49
C GLU A 27 -26.50 1.67 -5.33
N LYS A 28 -26.14 1.33 -4.08
CA LYS A 28 -26.77 1.91 -2.88
C LYS A 28 -26.11 3.19 -2.37
N GLN A 29 -24.80 3.34 -2.56
CA GLN A 29 -23.98 4.42 -1.99
C GLN A 29 -24.15 4.60 -0.48
N THR A 30 -23.66 3.62 0.29
CA THR A 30 -23.82 3.55 1.74
C THR A 30 -23.05 4.67 2.44
N ALA A 31 -23.77 5.65 3.02
CA ALA A 31 -23.19 6.86 3.59
C ALA A 31 -22.06 6.61 4.60
N TYR A 32 -22.26 5.67 5.53
CA TYR A 32 -21.25 5.34 6.54
C TYR A 32 -19.93 4.85 5.92
N PHE A 33 -20.00 4.01 4.88
CA PHE A 33 -18.82 3.50 4.19
C PHE A 33 -18.13 4.61 3.40
N THR A 34 -18.91 5.40 2.65
CA THR A 34 -18.41 6.53 1.87
C THR A 34 -17.69 7.56 2.75
N ASP A 35 -18.29 7.96 3.87
CA ASP A 35 -17.70 8.92 4.80
C ASP A 35 -16.42 8.38 5.44
N TYR A 36 -16.42 7.09 5.80
CA TYR A 36 -15.24 6.43 6.34
C TYR A 36 -14.08 6.45 5.34
N VAL A 37 -14.29 5.97 4.11
CA VAL A 37 -13.19 5.85 3.14
C VAL A 37 -12.68 7.20 2.65
N LYS A 38 -13.54 8.21 2.55
CA LYS A 38 -13.09 9.57 2.19
C LYS A 38 -12.09 10.16 3.19
N LYS A 39 -12.15 9.73 4.45
CA LYS A 39 -11.33 10.28 5.53
C LYS A 39 -10.13 9.41 5.91
N TYR A 40 -10.32 8.09 5.92
CA TYR A 40 -9.36 7.17 6.54
C TYR A 40 -8.58 6.30 5.55
N THR A 41 -8.76 6.51 4.23
CA THR A 41 -8.02 5.77 3.21
C THR A 41 -7.43 6.73 2.16
N ASP A 42 -6.63 6.16 1.27
CA ASP A 42 -6.09 6.84 0.11
C ASP A 42 -7.03 6.83 -1.11
N LEU A 43 -8.23 6.23 -0.99
CA LEU A 43 -9.21 6.14 -2.08
C LEU A 43 -9.53 7.47 -2.80
N PRO A 44 -9.65 8.64 -2.14
CA PRO A 44 -9.94 9.90 -2.84
C PRO A 44 -8.71 10.56 -3.47
N PHE A 45 -7.50 10.04 -3.26
CA PHE A 45 -6.28 10.67 -3.76
C PHE A 45 -6.06 10.36 -5.24
N LEU A 46 -5.36 11.29 -5.90
CA LEU A 46 -5.13 11.26 -7.34
C LEU A 46 -3.91 10.42 -7.70
N ILE A 47 -4.08 9.54 -8.67
CA ILE A 47 -3.03 8.78 -9.34
C ILE A 47 -2.85 9.34 -10.75
N THR A 48 -1.60 9.66 -11.11
CA THR A 48 -1.24 10.03 -12.49
C THR A 48 -1.39 8.82 -13.40
N LEU A 49 -1.86 9.03 -14.63
CA LEU A 49 -1.93 8.02 -15.68
C LEU A 49 -0.84 8.31 -16.72
N THR A 50 0.01 7.33 -16.98
CA THR A 50 1.17 7.46 -17.88
C THR A 50 1.05 6.54 -19.07
N GLU A 51 1.24 7.08 -20.27
CA GLU A 51 1.25 6.27 -21.49
C GLU A 51 2.56 5.49 -21.62
N ARG A 52 2.46 4.21 -21.96
CA ARG A 52 3.59 3.32 -22.25
C ARG A 52 3.14 2.26 -23.27
N ASP A 53 3.91 2.13 -24.35
CA ASP A 53 3.69 1.13 -25.41
C ASP A 53 2.24 1.11 -25.94
N GLY A 54 1.65 2.29 -26.12
CA GLY A 54 0.26 2.46 -26.60
C GLY A 54 -0.82 2.11 -25.57
N ARG A 55 -0.46 1.85 -24.32
CA ARG A 55 -1.37 1.62 -23.20
C ARG A 55 -1.26 2.73 -22.16
N LEU A 56 -2.37 3.02 -21.49
CA LEU A 56 -2.38 3.94 -20.36
C LEU A 56 -2.28 3.15 -19.05
N LEU A 57 -1.32 3.49 -18.18
CA LEU A 57 -1.05 2.74 -16.96
C LEU A 57 -1.16 3.63 -15.72
N PRO A 58 -1.61 3.08 -14.58
CA PRO A 58 -1.50 3.76 -13.29
C PRO A 58 -0.03 4.05 -12.94
N GLY A 59 0.26 5.31 -12.67
CA GLY A 59 1.56 5.84 -12.30
C GLY A 59 1.70 6.06 -10.79
N LYS A 60 2.30 7.19 -10.42
CA LYS A 60 2.47 7.59 -9.01
C LYS A 60 1.28 8.43 -8.54
N PHE A 61 1.18 8.64 -7.24
CA PHE A 61 0.33 9.70 -6.71
C PHE A 61 0.72 11.05 -7.28
N LEU A 62 -0.27 11.88 -7.59
CA LEU A 62 -0.07 13.31 -7.79
C LEU A 62 0.29 13.95 -6.45
N THR A 63 1.32 14.79 -6.45
CA THR A 63 1.85 15.43 -5.25
C THR A 63 1.80 16.95 -5.33
N ALA A 64 1.98 17.63 -4.21
CA ALA A 64 2.03 19.09 -4.15
C ALA A 64 3.15 19.66 -5.05
N ALA A 65 4.24 18.91 -5.24
CA ALA A 65 5.32 19.27 -6.14
C ALA A 65 4.86 19.38 -7.61
N ASP A 66 3.86 18.58 -8.01
CA ASP A 66 3.35 18.54 -9.38
C ASP A 66 2.35 19.68 -9.67
N LEU A 67 1.76 20.30 -8.63
CA LEU A 67 0.79 21.39 -8.79
C LEU A 67 1.42 22.73 -9.19
N GLY A 68 2.74 22.89 -9.00
CA GLY A 68 3.44 24.16 -9.18
C GLY A 68 3.06 25.23 -8.14
N GLY A 69 3.59 26.44 -8.34
CA GLY A 69 3.31 27.61 -7.49
C GLY A 69 3.54 27.36 -6.00
N GLU A 70 2.71 27.98 -5.16
CA GLU A 70 2.85 27.92 -3.69
C GLU A 70 2.80 26.49 -3.14
N HIS A 71 2.10 25.56 -3.79
CA HIS A 71 2.06 24.16 -3.37
C HIS A 71 3.41 23.46 -3.53
N ALA A 72 4.07 23.69 -4.68
CA ALA A 72 5.35 23.07 -4.98
C ALA A 72 6.48 23.63 -4.10
N ASP A 73 6.38 24.90 -3.73
CA ASP A 73 7.36 25.61 -2.89
C ASP A 73 7.32 25.19 -1.41
N THR A 74 6.34 24.38 -0.98
CA THR A 74 6.29 23.88 0.40
C THR A 74 7.35 22.81 0.69
N GLU A 75 7.81 22.75 1.95
CA GLU A 75 8.76 21.71 2.37
C GLU A 75 8.17 20.29 2.15
N ALA A 76 9.01 19.38 1.67
CA ALA A 76 8.64 17.99 1.38
C ALA A 76 7.39 17.84 0.49
N SER A 77 7.16 18.79 -0.43
CA SER A 77 6.02 18.80 -1.36
C SER A 77 5.85 17.51 -2.17
N SER A 78 6.94 16.82 -2.52
CA SER A 78 6.93 15.51 -3.19
C SER A 78 6.42 14.34 -2.34
N SER A 79 6.21 14.55 -1.04
CA SER A 79 5.65 13.58 -0.09
C SER A 79 4.29 14.02 0.45
N LYS A 80 3.64 14.98 -0.21
CA LYS A 80 2.30 15.46 0.11
C LYS A 80 1.36 15.17 -1.07
N THR A 81 0.50 14.18 -0.91
CA THR A 81 -0.42 13.70 -1.94
C THR A 81 -1.62 14.63 -2.12
N VAL A 82 -2.22 14.62 -3.31
CA VAL A 82 -3.31 15.54 -3.70
C VAL A 82 -4.62 14.77 -3.86
N LEU A 83 -5.72 15.39 -3.44
CA LEU A 83 -7.10 14.97 -3.73
C LEU A 83 -7.89 16.13 -4.35
N LEU A 84 -9.13 15.89 -4.77
CA LEU A 84 -10.06 16.95 -5.18
C LEU A 84 -11.14 17.17 -4.12
N ASP A 85 -11.48 18.42 -3.85
CA ASP A 85 -12.70 18.75 -3.10
C ASP A 85 -13.96 18.58 -3.96
N GLN A 86 -15.14 18.71 -3.36
CA GLN A 86 -16.44 18.54 -4.05
C GLN A 86 -16.66 19.53 -5.22
N ALA A 87 -15.96 20.67 -5.25
CA ALA A 87 -15.99 21.61 -6.37
C ALA A 87 -14.98 21.23 -7.48
N GLY A 88 -14.26 20.12 -7.31
CA GLY A 88 -13.23 19.65 -8.23
C GLY A 88 -11.93 20.44 -8.14
N ARG A 89 -11.66 21.14 -7.03
CA ARG A 89 -10.41 21.90 -6.85
C ARG A 89 -9.34 21.00 -6.22
N PRO A 90 -8.09 21.04 -6.71
CA PRO A 90 -6.97 20.32 -6.07
C PRO A 90 -6.72 20.82 -4.65
N VAL A 91 -6.54 19.89 -3.72
CA VAL A 91 -6.23 20.16 -2.32
C VAL A 91 -5.12 19.23 -1.84
N VAL A 92 -4.19 19.78 -1.07
CA VAL A 92 -3.19 19.02 -0.32
C VAL A 92 -3.68 18.90 1.12
N PRO A 93 -4.32 17.79 1.53
CA PRO A 93 -4.83 17.63 2.88
C PRO A 93 -3.68 17.40 3.88
N ASN A 94 -3.99 17.62 5.16
CA ASN A 94 -3.14 17.21 6.28
C ASN A 94 -2.83 15.70 6.25
N GLY A 95 -1.82 15.29 7.03
CA GLY A 95 -1.60 13.88 7.37
C GLY A 95 -0.67 13.08 6.45
N SER A 96 -0.37 13.58 5.26
CA SER A 96 0.65 12.98 4.39
C SER A 96 2.06 13.05 5.01
N LEU A 97 2.96 12.15 4.58
CA LEU A 97 4.29 11.98 5.19
C LEU A 97 5.12 13.28 5.17
N GLY A 98 4.93 14.14 4.16
CA GLY A 98 5.61 15.43 4.05
C GLY A 98 5.30 16.40 5.20
N HIS A 99 4.20 16.19 5.95
CA HIS A 99 3.88 16.98 7.15
C HIS A 99 4.54 16.45 8.43
N ARG A 100 5.10 15.24 8.42
CA ARG A 100 5.54 14.57 9.65
C ARG A 100 6.85 15.10 10.23
N PHE A 101 7.78 15.50 9.37
CA PHE A 101 9.18 15.73 9.76
C PHE A 101 9.70 17.14 9.44
N THR A 102 8.85 18.00 8.89
CA THR A 102 9.19 19.37 8.47
C THR A 102 8.72 20.37 9.52
N ALA A 103 9.40 21.52 9.60
CA ALA A 103 8.99 22.58 10.53
C ALA A 103 7.62 23.16 10.14
N SER A 104 7.39 23.35 8.84
CA SER A 104 6.08 23.77 8.32
C SER A 104 4.96 22.72 8.49
N GLY A 105 5.30 21.47 8.79
CA GLY A 105 4.35 20.39 9.01
C GLY A 105 3.90 20.21 10.46
N GLU A 106 4.51 20.93 11.42
CA GLU A 106 4.14 20.84 12.83
C GLU A 106 2.65 21.18 13.03
N GLY A 107 1.93 20.31 13.74
CA GLY A 107 0.47 20.43 13.90
C GLY A 107 -0.37 19.91 12.73
N HIS A 108 0.21 19.67 11.55
CA HIS A 108 -0.50 19.26 10.32
C HIS A 108 -0.40 17.76 10.00
N TRP A 109 0.38 16.98 10.75
CA TRP A 109 0.41 15.51 10.60
C TRP A 109 -0.74 14.83 11.37
N ASN A 110 -1.96 15.05 10.88
CA ASN A 110 -3.21 14.51 11.43
C ASN A 110 -4.22 14.20 10.29
N LEU A 111 -5.33 13.52 10.60
CA LEU A 111 -6.37 13.16 9.63
C LEU A 111 -7.58 14.12 9.64
N ASP A 112 -7.40 15.35 10.13
CA ASP A 112 -8.41 16.39 10.03
C ASP A 112 -8.43 16.96 8.60
N LEU A 113 -9.59 16.95 7.99
CA LEU A 113 -9.81 17.48 6.64
C LEU A 113 -10.15 18.97 6.64
N HIS A 114 -10.32 19.61 7.81
CA HIS A 114 -10.61 21.04 7.94
C HIS A 114 -11.76 21.53 7.05
N GLY A 115 -12.85 20.76 6.99
CA GLY A 115 -14.04 21.08 6.19
C GLY A 115 -13.92 20.73 4.70
N VAL A 116 -12.79 20.18 4.26
CA VAL A 116 -12.67 19.62 2.91
C VAL A 116 -13.53 18.36 2.81
N HIS A 117 -14.39 18.31 1.79
CA HIS A 117 -15.18 17.13 1.43
C HIS A 117 -14.57 16.50 0.18
N PRO A 118 -13.78 15.41 0.29
CA PRO A 118 -13.12 14.82 -0.85
C PRO A 118 -14.11 14.21 -1.84
N MET A 119 -13.84 14.39 -3.12
CA MET A 119 -14.43 13.57 -4.17
C MET A 119 -13.82 12.16 -4.11
N LEU A 120 -14.69 11.15 -4.09
CA LEU A 120 -14.26 9.76 -4.10
C LEU A 120 -14.06 9.24 -5.53
N THR A 121 -14.86 9.71 -6.49
CA THR A 121 -14.84 9.32 -7.90
C THR A 121 -14.81 10.55 -8.78
N LEU A 122 -14.13 10.48 -9.95
CA LEU A 122 -14.22 11.52 -10.98
C LEU A 122 -15.44 11.34 -11.90
N LEU A 123 -16.13 10.20 -11.84
CA LEU A 123 -17.33 9.97 -12.66
C LEU A 123 -18.39 11.04 -12.36
N GLY A 124 -18.92 11.67 -13.41
CA GLY A 124 -19.81 12.84 -13.31
C GLY A 124 -19.11 14.21 -13.19
N ASN A 125 -17.79 14.26 -12.96
CA ASN A 125 -16.97 15.49 -12.94
C ASN A 125 -15.59 15.25 -13.57
N HIS A 126 -15.58 14.54 -14.70
CA HIS A 126 -14.40 14.17 -15.46
C HIS A 126 -14.36 14.91 -16.80
N ASP A 127 -13.17 15.08 -17.36
CA ASP A 127 -12.99 15.69 -18.68
C ASP A 127 -13.22 14.65 -19.79
N ASP A 128 -12.77 13.41 -19.56
CA ASP A 128 -12.86 12.28 -20.50
C ASP A 128 -12.72 10.94 -19.75
N THR A 129 -13.01 9.84 -20.40
CA THR A 129 -12.79 8.47 -19.92
C THR A 129 -11.58 7.82 -20.62
N ALA A 130 -10.91 6.88 -19.96
CA ALA A 130 -9.77 6.19 -20.54
C ALA A 130 -9.78 4.71 -20.18
N THR A 131 -9.31 3.87 -21.09
CA THR A 131 -8.96 2.48 -20.79
C THR A 131 -7.56 2.42 -20.18
N VAL A 132 -7.44 1.84 -18.99
CA VAL A 132 -6.16 1.57 -18.33
C VAL A 132 -5.84 0.08 -18.35
N ALA A 133 -4.56 -0.22 -18.48
CA ALA A 133 -4.02 -1.57 -18.44
C ALA A 133 -3.61 -1.94 -17.00
N LEU A 134 -4.14 -3.06 -16.50
CA LEU A 134 -3.89 -3.59 -15.15
C LEU A 134 -3.35 -5.04 -15.24
N PRO A 135 -2.40 -5.45 -14.38
CA PRO A 135 -1.84 -6.80 -14.45
C PRO A 135 -2.83 -7.87 -13.93
N ARG A 136 -2.78 -9.06 -14.53
CA ARG A 136 -3.61 -10.24 -14.23
C ARG A 136 -2.73 -11.48 -14.03
N PHE A 137 -3.02 -12.32 -13.03
CA PHE A 137 -2.15 -13.46 -12.64
C PHE A 137 -2.91 -14.73 -12.22
N ASP A 138 -4.18 -14.85 -12.59
CA ASP A 138 -5.06 -15.98 -12.24
C ASP A 138 -4.99 -17.15 -13.24
N SER A 139 -4.02 -17.15 -14.15
CA SER A 139 -3.76 -18.23 -15.11
C SER A 139 -2.27 -18.56 -15.19
N ASP A 140 -1.91 -19.60 -15.95
CA ASP A 140 -0.52 -20.06 -16.12
C ASP A 140 0.43 -18.99 -16.70
N GLN A 141 -0.11 -17.97 -17.36
CA GLN A 141 0.68 -16.87 -17.95
C GLN A 141 0.12 -15.52 -17.48
N PRO A 142 1.00 -14.56 -17.12
CA PRO A 142 0.53 -13.24 -16.72
C PRO A 142 -0.19 -12.54 -17.87
N GLY A 143 -1.37 -11.99 -17.57
CA GLY A 143 -2.24 -11.29 -18.52
C GLY A 143 -2.38 -9.80 -18.21
N VAL A 144 -3.20 -9.12 -19.02
CA VAL A 144 -3.53 -7.71 -18.85
C VAL A 144 -5.04 -7.54 -18.91
N LEU A 145 -5.60 -6.84 -17.93
CA LEU A 145 -6.97 -6.35 -17.94
C LEU A 145 -7.01 -4.94 -18.54
N GLU A 146 -8.00 -4.68 -19.38
CA GLU A 146 -8.25 -3.38 -20.00
C GLU A 146 -9.57 -2.83 -19.44
N ARG A 147 -9.49 -1.85 -18.53
CA ARG A 147 -10.64 -1.35 -17.75
C ARG A 147 -10.78 0.16 -17.86
N GLY A 148 -12.02 0.66 -17.95
CA GLY A 148 -12.30 2.08 -18.04
C GLY A 148 -12.23 2.81 -16.70
N VAL A 149 -11.66 4.01 -16.70
CA VAL A 149 -11.71 4.96 -15.57
C VAL A 149 -12.08 6.37 -16.05
N PRO A 150 -12.81 7.15 -15.24
CA PRO A 150 -12.99 8.58 -15.48
C PRO A 150 -11.66 9.31 -15.20
N THR A 151 -11.35 10.30 -16.02
CA THR A 151 -10.06 11.03 -15.97
C THR A 151 -10.24 12.53 -16.02
N ARG A 152 -9.27 13.24 -15.45
CA ARG A 152 -9.19 14.71 -15.51
C ARG A 152 -7.76 15.16 -15.77
N ILE A 153 -7.58 16.36 -16.32
CA ILE A 153 -6.28 17.02 -16.36
C ILE A 153 -6.13 17.94 -15.14
N VAL A 154 -5.13 17.67 -14.31
CA VAL A 154 -4.77 18.50 -13.15
C VAL A 154 -3.30 18.88 -13.27
N ALA A 155 -3.02 20.19 -13.33
CA ALA A 155 -1.67 20.72 -13.51
C ALA A 155 -0.91 20.08 -14.70
N GLY A 156 -1.60 19.79 -15.80
CA GLY A 156 -1.03 19.15 -16.99
C GLY A 156 -0.88 17.62 -16.91
N HIS A 157 -1.23 16.99 -15.78
CA HIS A 157 -1.21 15.55 -15.61
C HIS A 157 -2.60 14.94 -15.82
N ARG A 158 -2.71 13.87 -16.63
CA ARG A 158 -3.92 13.04 -16.67
C ARG A 158 -3.98 12.23 -15.37
N VAL A 159 -5.08 12.34 -14.64
CA VAL A 159 -5.26 11.69 -13.33
C VAL A 159 -6.59 10.95 -13.23
N THR A 160 -6.65 9.99 -12.32
CA THR A 160 -7.87 9.36 -11.81
C THR A 160 -7.75 9.18 -10.29
N THR A 161 -8.82 8.76 -9.59
CA THR A 161 -8.72 8.45 -8.16
C THR A 161 -8.27 7.01 -7.91
N VAL A 162 -7.70 6.74 -6.73
CA VAL A 162 -7.43 5.36 -6.29
C VAL A 162 -8.74 4.54 -6.24
N PHE A 163 -9.86 5.14 -5.83
CA PHE A 163 -11.17 4.50 -5.85
C PHE A 163 -11.62 4.06 -7.25
N ASP A 164 -11.46 4.94 -8.24
CA ASP A 164 -11.79 4.64 -9.64
C ASP A 164 -10.96 3.46 -10.16
N LEU A 165 -9.67 3.43 -9.83
CA LEU A 165 -8.78 2.31 -10.13
C LEU A 165 -9.16 1.04 -9.38
N MET A 166 -9.62 1.15 -8.14
CA MET A 166 -10.08 0.01 -7.36
C MET A 166 -11.33 -0.61 -7.99
N LEU A 167 -12.33 0.19 -8.37
CA LEU A 167 -13.52 -0.31 -9.08
C LEU A 167 -13.16 -0.97 -10.41
N ALA A 168 -12.23 -0.37 -11.17
CA ALA A 168 -11.71 -0.96 -12.40
C ALA A 168 -11.02 -2.31 -12.14
N GLN A 169 -10.11 -2.38 -11.15
CA GLN A 169 -9.41 -3.62 -10.78
C GLN A 169 -10.40 -4.71 -10.37
N TYR A 170 -11.39 -4.39 -9.53
CA TYR A 170 -12.40 -5.35 -9.07
C TYR A 170 -13.45 -5.69 -10.15
N GLY A 171 -13.38 -5.10 -11.35
CA GLY A 171 -14.31 -5.38 -12.43
C GLY A 171 -15.74 -4.90 -12.15
N VAL A 172 -15.91 -3.80 -11.41
CA VAL A 172 -17.24 -3.23 -11.14
C VAL A 172 -17.60 -2.23 -12.24
N PRO A 173 -18.54 -2.60 -13.16
CA PRO A 173 -18.89 -1.74 -14.28
C PRO A 173 -19.60 -0.48 -13.81
N ARG A 174 -19.39 0.62 -14.55
CA ARG A 174 -20.13 1.86 -14.39
C ARG A 174 -20.44 2.44 -15.76
N ASP A 175 -21.64 2.98 -15.92
CA ASP A 175 -22.14 3.46 -17.20
C ASP A 175 -21.21 4.47 -17.86
N GLY A 176 -21.00 4.30 -19.17
CA GLY A 176 -20.18 5.19 -19.99
C GLY A 176 -18.66 4.97 -19.88
N LEU A 177 -18.18 4.03 -19.06
CA LEU A 177 -16.75 3.70 -19.00
C LEU A 177 -16.36 2.64 -20.06
N PRO A 178 -15.28 2.85 -20.83
CA PRO A 178 -14.83 1.90 -21.85
C PRO A 178 -14.18 0.65 -21.22
N GLY A 179 -13.74 -0.27 -22.07
CA GLY A 179 -13.00 -1.47 -21.65
C GLY A 179 -13.87 -2.72 -21.56
N GLN A 180 -13.27 -3.78 -21.01
CA GLN A 180 -13.91 -5.08 -20.83
C GLN A 180 -14.47 -5.16 -19.43
N TRP A 181 -15.68 -5.70 -19.26
CA TRP A 181 -16.36 -5.75 -17.97
C TRP A 181 -17.08 -7.10 -17.79
N PRO A 182 -17.18 -7.62 -16.56
CA PRO A 182 -18.02 -8.77 -16.28
C PRO A 182 -19.48 -8.49 -16.68
N SER A 183 -20.12 -9.49 -17.28
CA SER A 183 -21.54 -9.44 -17.60
C SER A 183 -22.45 -9.57 -16.38
N GLY A 184 -21.94 -10.17 -15.29
CA GLY A 184 -22.68 -10.42 -14.06
C GLY A 184 -21.84 -11.13 -13.00
N TYR A 185 -22.47 -11.51 -11.89
CA TYR A 185 -21.80 -12.31 -10.85
C TYR A 185 -21.54 -13.76 -11.30
N ASP A 186 -22.33 -14.24 -12.26
CA ASP A 186 -22.27 -15.54 -12.91
C ASP A 186 -21.20 -15.63 -14.02
N ASP A 187 -20.54 -14.52 -14.34
CA ASP A 187 -19.49 -14.47 -15.36
C ASP A 187 -18.16 -14.99 -14.82
N ALA A 188 -17.87 -16.28 -15.04
CA ALA A 188 -16.61 -16.89 -14.63
C ALA A 188 -15.39 -16.43 -15.46
N SER A 189 -15.60 -15.83 -16.63
CA SER A 189 -14.51 -15.50 -17.56
C SER A 189 -13.73 -14.24 -17.14
N GLU A 190 -14.37 -13.38 -16.36
CA GLU A 190 -13.81 -12.12 -15.89
C GLU A 190 -13.36 -12.19 -14.42
N PRO A 191 -12.15 -11.70 -14.09
CA PRO A 191 -11.64 -11.79 -12.72
C PRO A 191 -12.49 -11.10 -11.67
N TYR A 192 -12.43 -11.67 -10.47
CA TYR A 192 -13.02 -11.16 -9.23
C TYR A 192 -14.55 -11.20 -9.17
N THR A 193 -15.23 -11.88 -10.09
CA THR A 193 -16.64 -12.22 -9.90
C THR A 193 -16.81 -13.39 -8.92
N PRO A 194 -18.00 -13.55 -8.32
CA PRO A 194 -18.35 -14.75 -7.55
C PRO A 194 -18.19 -16.07 -8.33
N ALA A 195 -18.55 -16.13 -9.61
CA ALA A 195 -18.37 -17.31 -10.44
C ALA A 195 -16.88 -17.59 -10.74
N TRP A 196 -16.09 -16.55 -11.02
CA TRP A 196 -14.65 -16.69 -11.24
C TRP A 196 -13.93 -17.26 -10.01
N GLN A 197 -14.25 -16.78 -8.80
CA GLN A 197 -13.58 -17.31 -7.62
C GLN A 197 -14.00 -18.75 -7.31
N GLU A 198 -15.18 -19.20 -7.76
CA GLU A 198 -15.63 -20.57 -7.52
C GLU A 198 -14.74 -21.56 -8.27
N GLU A 199 -14.32 -21.24 -9.50
CA GLU A 199 -13.38 -22.08 -10.27
C GLU A 199 -12.01 -22.18 -9.59
N ILE A 200 -11.56 -21.12 -8.91
CA ILE A 200 -10.25 -21.05 -8.26
C ILE A 200 -10.27 -21.69 -6.86
N THR A 201 -11.31 -21.43 -6.09
CA THR A 201 -11.36 -21.78 -4.67
C THR A 201 -12.19 -23.03 -4.40
N GLY A 202 -13.11 -23.40 -5.29
CA GLY A 202 -14.14 -24.42 -5.02
C GLY A 202 -15.23 -23.98 -4.03
N VAL A 203 -15.22 -22.72 -3.57
CA VAL A 203 -16.28 -22.17 -2.72
C VAL A 203 -17.45 -21.71 -3.61
N PRO A 204 -18.70 -22.16 -3.34
CA PRO A 204 -19.84 -21.76 -4.16
C PRO A 204 -20.01 -20.24 -4.27
N ALA A 205 -20.21 -19.73 -5.49
CA ALA A 205 -20.40 -18.31 -5.81
C ALA A 205 -21.51 -17.69 -4.96
N ALA A 206 -22.65 -18.39 -4.85
CA ALA A 206 -23.77 -17.96 -4.02
C ALA A 206 -23.40 -17.79 -2.53
N ALA A 207 -22.46 -18.58 -2.01
CA ALA A 207 -21.96 -18.41 -0.65
C ALA A 207 -21.04 -17.19 -0.53
N ALA A 208 -20.14 -16.99 -1.50
CA ALA A 208 -19.28 -15.80 -1.53
C ALA A 208 -20.12 -14.50 -1.57
N GLU A 209 -21.13 -14.46 -2.45
CA GLU A 209 -22.08 -13.35 -2.53
C GLU A 209 -22.83 -13.11 -1.22
N ARG A 210 -23.44 -14.17 -0.68
CA ARG A 210 -24.23 -14.08 0.56
C ARG A 210 -23.39 -13.55 1.71
N ILE A 211 -22.19 -14.10 1.92
CA ILE A 211 -21.33 -13.70 3.03
C ILE A 211 -20.79 -12.27 2.82
N ALA A 212 -20.50 -11.86 1.59
CA ALA A 212 -20.14 -10.46 1.30
C ALA A 212 -21.26 -9.49 1.71
N ARG A 213 -22.52 -9.80 1.34
CA ARG A 213 -23.70 -9.01 1.70
C ARG A 213 -23.94 -8.98 3.20
N GLU A 214 -23.93 -10.13 3.86
CA GLU A 214 -24.15 -10.22 5.31
C GLU A 214 -23.04 -9.50 6.09
N PHE A 215 -21.79 -9.61 5.65
CA PHE A 215 -20.65 -8.91 6.26
C PHE A 215 -20.78 -7.39 6.17
N ALA A 216 -21.15 -6.88 4.99
CA ALA A 216 -21.36 -5.47 4.76
C ALA A 216 -22.64 -4.94 5.44
N ASP A 217 -23.77 -5.64 5.36
CA ASP A 217 -25.00 -5.26 6.07
C ASP A 217 -24.77 -5.13 7.58
N ASN A 218 -24.10 -6.10 8.19
CA ASN A 218 -23.76 -6.02 9.60
C ASN A 218 -22.86 -4.80 9.88
N ALA A 219 -21.83 -4.56 9.07
CA ALA A 219 -20.95 -3.40 9.25
C ALA A 219 -21.70 -2.07 9.10
N GLU A 220 -22.61 -1.96 8.14
CA GLU A 220 -23.42 -0.75 7.93
C GLU A 220 -24.32 -0.47 9.14
N ARG A 221 -25.05 -1.48 9.60
CA ARG A 221 -26.01 -1.37 10.71
C ARG A 221 -25.32 -1.11 12.04
N SER A 222 -24.17 -1.72 12.25
CA SER A 222 -23.41 -1.64 13.50
C SER A 222 -22.35 -0.53 13.52
N LYS A 223 -22.18 0.20 12.42
CA LYS A 223 -21.12 1.20 12.22
C LYS A 223 -19.73 0.60 12.41
N GLY A 224 -19.44 -0.46 11.65
CA GLY A 224 -18.11 -1.03 11.48
C GLY A 224 -17.81 -2.24 12.37
N ARG A 225 -18.80 -2.95 12.90
CA ARG A 225 -18.56 -4.12 13.79
C ARG A 225 -18.57 -5.46 13.06
N SER A 226 -17.86 -5.53 11.94
CA SER A 226 -17.50 -6.78 11.27
C SER A 226 -15.99 -6.99 11.36
N MET A 227 -15.55 -8.21 11.67
CA MET A 227 -14.13 -8.50 11.95
C MET A 227 -13.68 -9.72 11.16
N ILE A 228 -12.44 -9.69 10.68
CA ILE A 228 -11.77 -10.85 10.09
C ILE A 228 -10.63 -11.27 11.01
N LEU A 229 -10.75 -12.46 11.60
CA LEU A 229 -9.70 -13.10 12.38
C LEU A 229 -8.86 -13.98 11.46
N MET A 230 -7.55 -13.81 11.49
CA MET A 230 -6.62 -14.55 10.63
C MET A 230 -5.31 -14.88 11.33
N GLY A 231 -4.58 -15.84 10.78
CA GLY A 231 -3.29 -16.26 11.32
C GLY A 231 -2.39 -16.88 10.26
N ALA A 232 -1.54 -17.83 10.67
CA ALA A 232 -0.52 -18.42 9.81
C ALA A 232 -1.09 -19.12 8.56
N GLY A 233 -2.32 -19.64 8.61
CA GLY A 233 -2.96 -20.32 7.47
C GLY A 233 -3.10 -19.45 6.22
N THR A 234 -3.19 -18.13 6.39
CA THR A 234 -3.23 -17.14 5.29
C THR A 234 -1.91 -16.35 5.18
N ASN A 235 -1.10 -16.32 6.24
CA ASN A 235 0.17 -15.57 6.27
C ASN A 235 1.37 -16.34 5.71
N HIS A 236 1.37 -17.67 5.81
CA HIS A 236 2.53 -18.50 5.43
C HIS A 236 2.44 -18.96 3.97
N TRP A 237 1.98 -18.06 3.10
CA TRP A 237 1.99 -18.20 1.66
C TRP A 237 2.95 -17.19 1.06
N PHE A 238 3.55 -17.54 -0.09
CA PHE A 238 4.45 -16.64 -0.82
C PHE A 238 3.75 -15.31 -1.16
N HIS A 239 2.47 -15.38 -1.56
CA HIS A 239 1.61 -14.22 -1.85
C HIS A 239 0.69 -13.84 -0.67
N SER A 240 1.17 -14.00 0.56
CA SER A 240 0.42 -13.60 1.76
C SER A 240 0.06 -12.12 1.77
N ASP A 241 0.86 -11.28 1.12
CA ASP A 241 0.57 -9.86 0.93
C ASP A 241 -0.74 -9.64 0.14
N GLN A 242 -0.99 -10.42 -0.91
CA GLN A 242 -2.22 -10.35 -1.69
C GLN A 242 -3.44 -10.81 -0.87
N ILE A 243 -3.29 -11.91 -0.15
CA ILE A 243 -4.32 -12.42 0.76
C ILE A 243 -4.64 -11.36 1.83
N TYR A 244 -3.64 -10.81 2.50
CA TYR A 244 -3.83 -9.84 3.57
C TYR A 244 -4.44 -8.54 3.05
N ARG A 245 -3.98 -8.04 1.91
CA ARG A 245 -4.54 -6.83 1.29
C ARG A 245 -5.98 -7.02 0.89
N SER A 246 -6.38 -8.19 0.40
CA SER A 246 -7.78 -8.46 0.07
C SER A 246 -8.67 -8.40 1.32
N PHE A 247 -8.25 -8.96 2.46
CA PHE A 247 -8.98 -8.85 3.72
C PHE A 247 -9.00 -7.43 4.29
N LEU A 248 -7.86 -6.73 4.21
CA LEU A 248 -7.75 -5.32 4.61
C LEU A 248 -8.71 -4.45 3.79
N SER A 249 -8.80 -4.67 2.48
CA SER A 249 -9.77 -3.98 1.61
C SER A 249 -11.20 -4.18 2.11
N LEU A 250 -11.61 -5.41 2.45
CA LEU A 250 -12.96 -5.68 2.97
C LEU A 250 -13.26 -4.86 4.24
N VAL A 251 -12.35 -4.89 5.22
CA VAL A 251 -12.58 -4.19 6.51
C VAL A 251 -12.41 -2.68 6.39
N MET A 252 -11.63 -2.17 5.44
CA MET A 252 -11.50 -0.73 5.17
C MET A 252 -12.71 -0.19 4.40
N LEU A 253 -13.16 -0.89 3.35
CA LEU A 253 -14.35 -0.52 2.56
C LEU A 253 -15.61 -0.48 3.43
N THR A 254 -15.73 -1.41 4.38
CA THR A 254 -16.89 -1.48 5.29
C THR A 254 -16.72 -0.65 6.57
N GLY A 255 -15.67 0.17 6.66
CA GLY A 255 -15.44 1.05 7.80
C GLY A 255 -15.17 0.36 9.13
N CYS A 256 -14.72 -0.89 9.11
CA CYS A 256 -14.54 -1.69 10.33
C CYS A 256 -13.22 -1.43 11.04
N GLN A 257 -12.19 -0.97 10.32
CA GLN A 257 -10.86 -0.76 10.89
C GLN A 257 -10.87 0.39 11.92
N GLY A 258 -10.37 0.13 13.13
CA GLY A 258 -10.36 1.12 14.22
C GLY A 258 -11.67 1.21 15.02
N VAL A 259 -12.64 0.34 14.76
CA VAL A 259 -13.91 0.27 15.50
C VAL A 259 -13.89 -0.90 16.49
N ASN A 260 -14.36 -0.67 17.73
CA ASN A 260 -14.51 -1.74 18.72
C ASN A 260 -15.48 -2.82 18.24
N GLY A 261 -14.99 -4.06 18.14
CA GLY A 261 -15.75 -5.19 17.60
C GLY A 261 -15.67 -5.34 16.09
N GLY A 262 -14.81 -4.56 15.41
CA GLY A 262 -14.53 -4.71 13.98
C GLY A 262 -13.04 -4.68 13.64
N GLY A 263 -12.75 -4.90 12.36
CA GLY A 263 -11.43 -4.67 11.77
C GLY A 263 -10.61 -5.92 11.49
N TRP A 264 -9.32 -5.70 11.25
CA TRP A 264 -8.33 -6.73 10.98
C TRP A 264 -7.71 -7.27 12.27
N ALA A 265 -7.92 -8.56 12.55
CA ALA A 265 -7.47 -9.22 13.77
C ALA A 265 -6.48 -10.35 13.44
N HIS A 266 -5.22 -9.96 13.26
CA HIS A 266 -4.11 -10.87 12.97
C HIS A 266 -3.48 -11.43 14.24
N TYR A 267 -3.41 -12.76 14.32
CA TYR A 267 -2.79 -13.48 15.43
C TYR A 267 -1.80 -14.53 14.90
N VAL A 268 -0.52 -14.37 15.29
CA VAL A 268 0.58 -15.28 14.98
C VAL A 268 1.37 -15.58 16.26
N GLY A 269 2.67 -15.27 16.31
CA GLY A 269 3.46 -15.29 17.54
C GLY A 269 3.20 -14.09 18.46
N GLN A 270 3.86 -14.10 19.62
CA GLN A 270 3.73 -13.09 20.67
C GLN A 270 4.61 -11.87 20.39
N GLU A 271 4.30 -11.10 19.34
CA GLU A 271 5.13 -9.97 18.88
C GLU A 271 4.99 -8.70 19.76
N LYS A 272 3.81 -8.47 20.33
CA LYS A 272 3.48 -7.22 21.02
C LYS A 272 4.16 -7.09 22.39
N CYS A 273 5.41 -6.64 22.39
CA CYS A 273 6.11 -6.19 23.59
C CYS A 273 5.53 -4.85 24.07
N ARG A 274 4.68 -4.89 25.11
CA ARG A 274 3.98 -3.68 25.60
C ARG A 274 4.94 -2.57 26.04
N PRO A 275 6.00 -2.81 26.85
CA PRO A 275 6.97 -1.78 27.22
C PRO A 275 8.14 -1.67 26.22
N VAL A 276 7.85 -1.58 24.92
CA VAL A 276 8.86 -1.70 23.84
C VAL A 276 10.02 -0.71 23.97
N THR A 277 9.79 0.53 24.41
CA THR A 277 10.83 1.56 24.50
C THR A 277 11.85 1.26 25.58
N GLY A 278 11.40 0.89 26.78
CA GLY A 278 12.28 0.50 27.88
C GLY A 278 13.01 -0.81 27.60
N TRP A 279 12.29 -1.79 27.06
CA TRP A 279 12.88 -3.07 26.63
C TRP A 279 13.98 -2.86 25.57
N ALA A 280 13.72 -2.06 24.53
CA ALA A 280 14.68 -1.85 23.44
C ALA A 280 15.96 -1.13 23.91
N THR A 281 15.85 -0.18 24.85
CA THR A 281 17.02 0.47 25.44
C THR A 281 17.96 -0.53 26.09
N LEU A 282 17.42 -1.43 26.93
CA LEU A 282 18.19 -2.45 27.63
C LEU A 282 18.70 -3.54 26.67
N ALA A 283 17.81 -4.10 25.84
CA ALA A 283 18.12 -5.24 24.99
C ALA A 283 19.22 -4.96 23.95
N PHE A 284 19.30 -3.71 23.47
CA PHE A 284 20.25 -3.29 22.46
C PHE A 284 21.39 -2.40 22.99
N GLY A 285 21.51 -2.24 24.32
CA GLY A 285 22.55 -1.43 24.96
C GLY A 285 22.55 0.05 24.54
N LEU A 286 21.38 0.61 24.25
CA LEU A 286 21.24 1.98 23.72
C LEU A 286 21.52 3.07 24.76
N ASP A 287 21.59 2.68 26.02
CA ASP A 287 22.08 3.47 27.14
C ASP A 287 23.62 3.64 27.11
N TRP A 288 24.34 2.76 26.43
CA TRP A 288 25.81 2.83 26.28
C TRP A 288 26.26 3.28 24.89
N GLN A 289 25.68 2.71 23.82
CA GLN A 289 26.13 2.91 22.45
C GLN A 289 24.95 2.92 21.46
N ARG A 290 25.04 3.77 20.44
CA ARG A 290 24.01 3.92 19.41
C ARG A 290 24.65 4.14 18.03
N PRO A 291 24.11 3.58 16.94
CA PRO A 291 22.99 2.62 16.86
C PRO A 291 23.43 1.16 17.14
N PRO A 292 22.49 0.23 17.40
CA PRO A 292 22.80 -1.19 17.46
C PRO A 292 22.93 -1.79 16.05
N ARG A 293 23.32 -3.06 15.96
CA ARG A 293 23.34 -3.83 14.70
C ARG A 293 22.16 -4.80 14.66
N GLN A 294 21.06 -4.37 14.05
CA GLN A 294 19.92 -5.24 13.78
C GLN A 294 20.11 -5.94 12.42
N MET A 295 19.59 -7.16 12.29
CA MET A 295 19.66 -7.93 11.04
C MET A 295 18.34 -8.66 10.80
N GLN A 296 17.85 -8.65 9.56
CA GLN A 296 16.66 -9.38 9.15
C GLN A 296 16.99 -10.88 9.03
N GLY A 297 16.36 -11.71 9.87
CA GLY A 297 16.66 -13.14 9.97
C GLY A 297 16.55 -13.91 8.65
N THR A 298 15.50 -13.68 7.85
CA THR A 298 15.30 -14.36 6.56
C THR A 298 16.46 -14.11 5.60
N VAL A 299 16.88 -12.85 5.44
CA VAL A 299 17.99 -12.48 4.56
C VAL A 299 19.31 -13.07 5.07
N PHE A 300 19.53 -13.03 6.39
CA PHE A 300 20.73 -13.60 7.01
C PHE A 300 20.84 -15.09 6.71
N TRP A 301 19.82 -15.88 7.02
CA TRP A 301 19.89 -17.33 6.83
C TRP A 301 19.92 -17.74 5.36
N TYR A 302 19.13 -17.07 4.50
CA TYR A 302 19.14 -17.33 3.06
C TYR A 302 20.54 -17.19 2.43
N LEU A 303 21.32 -16.19 2.88
CA LEU A 303 22.69 -15.97 2.42
C LEU A 303 23.72 -16.81 3.19
N ALA A 304 23.64 -16.87 4.52
CA ALA A 304 24.63 -17.56 5.36
C ALA A 304 24.61 -19.08 5.20
N THR A 305 23.48 -19.65 4.78
CA THR A 305 23.36 -21.09 4.50
C THR A 305 23.30 -21.39 3.01
N ASP A 306 23.66 -20.42 2.15
CA ASP A 306 23.79 -20.63 0.71
C ASP A 306 22.51 -21.14 0.01
N GLN A 307 21.32 -20.89 0.59
CA GLN A 307 20.05 -21.33 0.02
C GLN A 307 19.81 -20.74 -1.37
N TRP A 308 20.22 -19.50 -1.58
CA TRP A 308 20.16 -18.80 -2.87
C TRP A 308 20.82 -19.56 -4.04
N ARG A 309 21.76 -20.48 -3.76
CA ARG A 309 22.42 -21.30 -4.79
C ARG A 309 21.48 -22.35 -5.40
N TYR A 310 20.35 -22.63 -4.74
CA TYR A 310 19.38 -23.66 -5.11
C TYR A 310 18.06 -23.09 -5.61
N ASP A 311 17.96 -21.77 -5.76
CA ASP A 311 16.74 -21.13 -6.23
C ASP A 311 16.47 -21.48 -7.70
N PRO A 312 15.29 -22.07 -8.01
CA PRO A 312 14.95 -22.49 -9.37
C PRO A 312 14.38 -21.34 -10.22
N PHE A 313 14.00 -20.21 -9.62
CA PHE A 313 13.35 -19.09 -10.28
C PHE A 313 14.18 -17.81 -10.19
N THR A 314 13.98 -16.91 -11.17
CA THR A 314 14.51 -15.53 -11.12
C THR A 314 13.41 -14.57 -10.69
N SER A 315 13.78 -13.34 -10.33
CA SER A 315 12.80 -12.26 -10.07
C SER A 315 11.90 -11.92 -11.27
N GLU A 316 12.25 -12.39 -12.47
CA GLU A 316 11.51 -12.15 -13.71
C GLU A 316 10.10 -12.77 -13.67
N VAL A 317 9.96 -13.95 -13.07
CA VAL A 317 8.66 -14.66 -13.01
C VAL A 317 7.62 -13.91 -12.16
N MET A 318 8.08 -12.99 -11.31
CA MET A 318 7.23 -12.16 -10.45
C MET A 318 6.97 -10.76 -11.03
N ALA A 319 7.52 -10.46 -12.21
CA ALA A 319 7.35 -9.15 -12.82
C ALA A 319 5.93 -9.00 -13.39
N SER A 320 5.39 -7.78 -13.28
CA SER A 320 4.18 -7.42 -14.00
C SER A 320 4.41 -7.59 -15.52
N PRO A 321 3.43 -8.12 -16.28
CA PRO A 321 3.50 -8.18 -17.74
C PRO A 321 3.56 -6.78 -18.39
N LEU A 322 3.28 -5.74 -17.61
CA LEU A 322 3.38 -4.35 -18.01
C LEU A 322 4.73 -3.72 -17.63
N ALA A 323 5.63 -4.43 -16.94
CA ALA A 323 6.90 -3.88 -16.45
C ALA A 323 7.92 -3.61 -17.57
N GLU A 324 8.84 -2.66 -17.34
CA GLU A 324 9.91 -2.27 -18.28
C GLU A 324 11.04 -3.33 -18.44
N GLY A 325 10.80 -4.60 -18.13
CA GLY A 325 11.82 -5.66 -18.23
C GLY A 325 13.04 -5.45 -17.32
N LYS A 326 12.96 -4.58 -16.31
CA LYS A 326 14.08 -4.30 -15.39
C LYS A 326 14.54 -5.55 -14.62
N PHE A 327 13.73 -6.60 -14.53
CA PHE A 327 14.08 -7.84 -13.87
C PHE A 327 14.49 -8.97 -14.83
N ALA A 328 14.59 -8.70 -16.13
CA ALA A 328 14.96 -9.69 -17.15
C ALA A 328 16.42 -10.14 -17.03
N GLY A 329 16.66 -11.44 -17.18
CA GLY A 329 17.99 -12.05 -17.26
C GLY A 329 18.53 -12.66 -15.95
N PRO A 330 19.66 -13.39 -16.02
CA PRO A 330 20.15 -14.22 -14.89
C PRO A 330 20.67 -13.41 -13.70
N HIS A 331 20.43 -13.95 -12.49
CA HIS A 331 20.69 -13.34 -11.17
C HIS A 331 22.09 -12.75 -10.95
N ARG A 332 23.11 -13.22 -11.68
CA ARG A 332 24.54 -12.94 -11.41
C ARG A 332 24.99 -11.48 -11.58
N ARG A 333 24.19 -10.60 -12.20
CA ARG A 333 24.63 -9.21 -12.50
C ARG A 333 24.15 -8.13 -11.53
N ARG A 334 23.33 -8.44 -10.51
CA ARG A 334 22.62 -7.36 -9.76
C ARG A 334 22.76 -7.31 -8.25
N GLN A 335 23.30 -8.34 -7.59
CA GLN A 335 23.53 -8.25 -6.12
C GLN A 335 24.78 -7.42 -5.75
N HIS A 336 25.66 -7.11 -6.71
CA HIS A 336 26.80 -6.20 -6.51
C HIS A 336 26.65 -4.93 -7.35
N ARG A 337 25.75 -4.03 -6.94
CA ARG A 337 25.96 -2.59 -7.19
C ARG A 337 26.47 -1.96 -5.89
N PRO A 338 27.77 -1.60 -5.82
CA PRO A 338 28.26 -0.76 -4.74
C PRO A 338 27.48 0.57 -4.73
N GLY A 339 26.92 0.97 -3.59
CA GLY A 339 26.28 2.28 -3.43
C GLY A 339 24.75 2.34 -3.53
N GLN A 340 24.02 1.25 -3.25
CA GLN A 340 22.57 1.38 -3.01
C GLN A 340 22.31 2.27 -1.77
N PRO A 341 21.33 3.19 -1.82
CA PRO A 341 20.87 3.91 -0.64
C PRO A 341 20.32 2.91 0.38
N ALA A 342 20.53 3.19 1.67
CA ALA A 342 20.17 2.37 2.83
C ALA A 342 18.65 2.07 2.93
N ARG A 343 18.11 1.27 2.00
CA ARG A 343 16.74 0.74 2.05
C ARG A 343 16.69 -0.67 2.65
N LEU A 344 17.82 -1.35 2.69
CA LEU A 344 18.01 -2.63 3.33
C LEU A 344 19.18 -2.45 4.31
N ASP A 345 18.92 -2.59 5.60
CA ASP A 345 19.98 -2.81 6.61
C ASP A 345 20.59 -4.22 6.47
N ALA A 346 20.67 -4.73 5.23
CA ALA A 346 21.35 -5.96 4.87
C ALA A 346 22.84 -5.66 4.67
N GLN A 347 23.53 -5.32 5.76
CA GLN A 347 24.98 -5.40 5.81
C GLN A 347 25.37 -6.76 6.42
N LEU A 348 25.41 -7.79 5.57
CA LEU A 348 26.15 -9.03 5.89
C LEU A 348 27.65 -8.77 5.79
N PRO A 349 28.44 -9.40 6.67
CA PRO A 349 29.27 -8.68 7.63
C PRO A 349 30.02 -7.53 6.95
N ASP A 350 29.73 -6.29 7.38
CA ASP A 350 30.44 -5.05 7.05
C ASP A 350 31.63 -5.25 6.08
N LEU A 351 31.42 -4.96 4.80
CA LEU A 351 32.38 -5.10 3.71
C LEU A 351 33.82 -4.68 4.09
N GLN A 352 34.66 -5.65 4.52
CA GLN A 352 36.13 -5.67 4.72
C GLN A 352 36.80 -4.50 5.52
N PRO A 353 37.99 -4.68 6.15
CA PRO A 353 38.46 -5.73 7.07
C PRO A 353 37.80 -5.54 8.46
N GLN A 354 38.29 -6.21 9.53
CA GLN A 354 37.76 -6.04 10.91
C GLN A 354 37.31 -4.58 11.19
N PRO A 355 36.05 -4.33 11.59
CA PRO A 355 35.53 -2.97 11.80
C PRO A 355 36.38 -2.13 12.77
N ALA A 356 37.08 -2.76 13.71
CA ALA A 356 38.03 -2.09 14.60
C ALA A 356 39.25 -1.49 13.87
N GLY A 357 39.62 -2.03 12.70
CA GLY A 357 40.75 -1.60 11.88
C GLY A 357 40.47 -0.42 10.95
N SER A 358 39.20 -0.17 10.59
CA SER A 358 38.83 0.94 9.68
C SER A 358 39.06 2.30 10.33
N GLY A 359 38.78 2.44 11.63
CA GLY A 359 39.07 3.66 12.41
C GLY A 359 40.57 3.97 12.52
N ARG A 360 41.44 2.96 12.48
CA ARG A 360 42.90 3.15 12.42
C ARG A 360 43.35 3.61 11.02
N ARG A 361 42.75 3.09 9.95
CA ARG A 361 43.05 3.51 8.56
C ARG A 361 42.57 4.93 8.28
N GLY A 362 41.35 5.31 8.70
CA GLY A 362 40.85 6.68 8.53
C GLY A 362 41.65 7.75 9.29
N ARG A 363 42.40 7.36 10.34
CA ARG A 363 43.38 8.22 11.01
C ARG A 363 44.72 8.31 10.25
N ALA A 364 45.16 7.21 9.64
CA ALA A 364 46.36 7.18 8.81
C ALA A 364 46.19 8.00 7.51
N ASP A 365 44.98 7.99 6.93
CA ASP A 365 44.65 8.71 5.70
C ASP A 365 44.28 10.19 5.94
N GLY A 366 44.45 10.72 7.16
CA GLY A 366 44.24 12.14 7.48
C GLY A 366 42.80 12.64 7.46
N GLN A 367 41.81 11.77 7.19
CA GLN A 367 40.40 12.16 7.03
C GLN A 367 39.63 12.29 8.37
N GLY A 368 40.20 11.83 9.48
CA GLY A 368 39.50 11.72 10.77
C GLY A 368 39.49 12.94 11.71
N ARG A 369 39.92 14.13 11.30
CA ARG A 369 39.93 15.33 12.16
C ARG A 369 39.36 16.58 11.47
N ARG A 370 38.02 16.68 11.39
CA ARG A 370 37.33 17.97 11.35
C ARG A 370 36.35 18.09 12.53
N GLY A 371 36.83 18.78 13.56
CA GLY A 371 36.10 19.55 14.58
C GLY A 371 34.78 19.01 15.13
N ILE A 372 34.83 18.25 16.22
CA ILE A 372 33.76 18.27 17.22
C ILE A 372 33.92 19.58 18.01
N ARG A 373 33.26 20.65 17.58
CA ARG A 373 33.02 21.81 18.47
C ARG A 373 31.92 21.39 19.45
N ARG A 374 32.27 21.25 20.73
CA ARG A 374 31.32 21.16 21.83
C ARG A 374 30.55 22.49 21.91
N GLY A 375 29.35 22.55 21.33
CA GLY A 375 28.36 23.56 21.69
C GLY A 375 27.79 23.20 23.06
N ARG A 376 28.03 24.03 24.08
CA ARG A 376 27.26 23.99 25.32
C ARG A 376 25.81 24.35 24.95
N ALA A 377 24.88 23.41 25.11
CA ALA A 377 23.48 23.74 25.20
C ALA A 377 23.23 24.31 26.59
N GLU A 378 22.91 25.59 26.67
CA GLU A 378 22.34 26.19 27.88
C GLU A 378 20.95 25.58 28.10
N VAL A 379 20.75 25.03 29.29
CA VAL A 379 19.46 24.49 29.73
C VAL A 379 18.60 25.67 30.16
N GLY A 380 17.75 26.14 29.26
CA GLY A 380 16.64 27.03 29.58
C GLY A 380 15.51 26.24 30.23
N SER A 381 15.42 26.32 31.55
CA SER A 381 14.27 25.87 32.33
C SER A 381 13.08 26.79 32.08
N SER A 382 12.01 26.28 31.48
CA SER A 382 10.68 26.85 31.64
C SER A 382 9.70 25.72 31.88
N ALA A 383 9.39 25.53 33.16
CA ALA A 383 8.30 24.70 33.62
C ALA A 383 6.97 25.24 33.06
N VAL A 384 6.18 24.36 32.43
CA VAL A 384 4.73 24.52 32.35
C VAL A 384 4.15 23.31 33.04
N ARG A 385 3.51 23.59 34.18
CA ARG A 385 2.73 22.63 34.98
C ARG A 385 1.49 22.23 34.18
N LEU A 386 1.19 20.93 34.21
CA LEU A 386 -0.17 20.42 34.02
C LEU A 386 -1.04 20.82 35.21
#